data_AF-A0A1H8DCR8-F1
#
_entry.id   AF-A0A1H8DCR8-F1
#
_cell.length_a   1.000
_cell.length_b   1.000
_cell.length_c   1.000
_cell.angle_alpha   90.00
_cell.angle_beta   90.00
_cell.angle_gamma   90.00
#
_symmetry.space_group_name_H-M   'P 1'
#
loop_
_entity.id
_entity.type
_entity.pdbx_description
1 polymer ?
#
loop_
_entity_poly.entity_id
_entity_poly.type
_entity_poly.pdbx_seq_one_letter_code
_entity_poly.pdbx_strand_id
1 'polypeptide(L)'
;MTADGERAIERRTRIAEAITAHRRAGSQSPVLVAVAADDPPYVEYCDREIVVRVDDAQRDRLDALLAEFPVFKIAQPATRKAPDGEVHVSAIADPKHAADFLDTLFLDVFDRPDDYDLRIEG
;
A
#
# COMPACT_ATOMS: atom_id res chain seq x y z
N MET A 1 -25.50 -4.58 -2.13
CA MET A 1 -24.10 -4.26 -2.44
C MET A 1 -24.14 -3.05 -3.34
N THR A 2 -23.55 -1.92 -2.92
CA THR A 2 -23.47 -0.71 -3.74
C THR A 2 -22.35 -0.87 -4.76
N ALA A 3 -22.42 -0.17 -5.90
CA ALA A 3 -21.40 -0.26 -6.96
C ALA A 3 -19.99 0.11 -6.46
N ASP A 4 -19.92 1.03 -5.50
CA ASP A 4 -18.73 1.41 -4.74
C ASP A 4 -18.09 0.21 -4.00
N GLY A 5 -18.90 -0.54 -3.26
CA GLY A 5 -18.43 -1.72 -2.54
C GLY A 5 -17.93 -2.84 -3.45
N GLU A 6 -18.50 -2.98 -4.66
CA GLU A 6 -18.02 -3.93 -5.66
C GLU A 6 -16.64 -3.56 -6.19
N ARG A 7 -16.41 -2.27 -6.48
CA ARG A 7 -15.09 -1.77 -6.90
C ARG A 7 -14.03 -1.94 -5.82
N ALA A 8 -14.37 -1.64 -4.57
CA ALA A 8 -13.45 -1.85 -3.44
C ALA A 8 -13.07 -3.34 -3.25
N ILE A 9 -14.02 -4.25 -3.48
CA ILE A 9 -13.74 -5.71 -3.44
C ILE A 9 -12.83 -6.10 -4.61
N GLU A 10 -13.09 -5.59 -5.81
CA GLU A 10 -12.28 -5.86 -7.00
C GLU A 10 -10.83 -5.39 -6.80
N ARG A 11 -10.62 -4.14 -6.38
CA ARG A 11 -9.28 -3.59 -6.13
C ARG A 11 -8.48 -4.41 -5.12
N ARG A 12 -9.07 -4.68 -3.95
CA ARG A 12 -8.42 -5.49 -2.91
C ARG A 12 -8.11 -6.91 -3.39
N THR A 13 -8.99 -7.50 -4.20
CA THR A 13 -8.74 -8.82 -4.80
C THR A 13 -7.51 -8.78 -5.70
N ARG A 14 -7.44 -7.80 -6.62
CA ARG A 14 -6.30 -7.66 -7.54
C ARG A 14 -4.97 -7.43 -6.80
N ILE A 15 -4.96 -6.62 -5.74
CA ILE A 15 -3.77 -6.40 -4.91
C ILE A 15 -3.35 -7.70 -4.20
N ALA A 16 -4.29 -8.41 -3.59
CA ALA A 16 -4.00 -9.66 -2.87
C ALA A 16 -3.46 -10.75 -3.81
N GLU A 17 -3.98 -10.83 -5.03
CA GLU A 17 -3.51 -11.74 -6.08
C GLU A 17 -2.08 -11.41 -6.51
N ALA A 18 -1.77 -10.13 -6.74
CA ALA A 18 -0.43 -9.69 -7.11
C ALA A 18 0.61 -10.02 -6.02
N ILE A 19 0.29 -9.72 -4.75
CA ILE A 19 1.15 -10.09 -3.60
C ILE A 19 1.32 -11.60 -3.51
N THR A 20 0.26 -12.38 -3.73
CA THR A 20 0.32 -13.83 -3.71
C THR A 20 1.22 -14.38 -4.83
N ALA A 21 1.08 -13.83 -6.05
CA ALA A 21 1.90 -14.21 -7.20
C ALA A 21 3.38 -13.91 -6.94
N HIS A 22 3.70 -12.70 -6.48
CA HIS A 22 5.06 -12.30 -6.12
C HIS A 22 5.67 -13.22 -5.05
N ARG A 23 4.94 -13.49 -3.95
CA ARG A 23 5.39 -14.40 -2.88
C ARG A 23 5.63 -15.82 -3.39
N ARG A 24 4.79 -16.34 -4.29
CA ARG A 24 4.94 -17.68 -4.88
C ARG A 24 6.11 -17.77 -5.84
N ALA A 25 6.37 -16.71 -6.59
CA ALA A 25 7.51 -16.62 -7.50
C ALA A 25 8.84 -16.53 -6.75
N GLY A 26 8.84 -16.11 -5.48
CA GLY A 26 10.07 -15.79 -4.74
C GLY A 26 10.85 -14.65 -5.40
N SER A 27 10.13 -13.76 -6.11
CA SER A 27 10.72 -12.66 -6.87
C SER A 27 11.36 -11.64 -5.92
N GLN A 28 12.50 -11.08 -6.32
CA GLN A 28 13.10 -9.93 -5.65
C GLN A 28 12.64 -8.60 -6.26
N SER A 29 11.90 -8.63 -7.35
CA SER A 29 11.31 -7.43 -7.96
C SER A 29 10.04 -7.02 -7.19
N PRO A 30 9.91 -5.77 -6.75
CA PRO A 30 8.76 -5.31 -5.98
C PRO A 30 7.48 -5.36 -6.82
N VAL A 31 6.34 -5.53 -6.13
CA VAL A 31 5.02 -5.22 -6.68
C VAL A 31 4.78 -3.72 -6.46
N LEU A 32 4.74 -2.97 -7.56
CA LEU A 32 4.32 -1.57 -7.58
C LEU A 32 2.80 -1.51 -7.57
N VAL A 33 2.24 -0.80 -6.61
CA VAL A 33 0.80 -0.53 -6.52
C VAL A 33 0.62 0.98 -6.65
N ALA A 34 -0.18 1.40 -7.63
CA ALA A 34 -0.35 2.80 -7.95
C ALA A 34 -1.79 3.12 -8.35
N VAL A 35 -2.11 4.41 -8.32
CA VAL A 35 -3.32 4.94 -8.96
C VAL A 35 -2.95 5.44 -10.36
N ALA A 36 -3.81 5.20 -11.35
CA ALA A 36 -3.61 5.75 -12.69
C ALA A 36 -3.89 7.27 -12.70
N ALA A 37 -2.86 8.05 -12.37
CA ALA A 37 -2.86 9.51 -12.35
C ALA A 37 -1.56 10.05 -13.00
N ASP A 38 -1.52 11.34 -13.34
CA ASP A 38 -0.32 11.99 -13.91
C ASP A 38 0.88 11.96 -12.96
N ASP A 39 0.63 12.04 -11.65
CA ASP A 39 1.64 11.88 -10.59
C ASP A 39 1.14 10.81 -9.59
N PRO A 40 1.41 9.52 -9.87
CA PRO A 40 0.91 8.44 -9.05
C PRO A 40 1.68 8.38 -7.72
N PRO A 41 1.00 8.17 -6.57
CA PRO A 41 1.70 7.88 -5.33
C PRO A 41 2.60 6.65 -5.49
N TYR A 42 3.82 6.75 -4.95
CA TYR A 42 4.79 5.67 -5.02
C TYR A 42 4.60 4.71 -3.84
N VAL A 43 4.08 3.52 -4.11
CA VAL A 43 3.90 2.45 -3.14
C VAL A 43 4.46 1.14 -3.70
N GLU A 44 5.42 0.57 -2.98
CA GLU A 44 6.01 -0.73 -3.30
C GLU A 44 5.69 -1.74 -2.22
N TYR A 45 5.46 -2.98 -2.64
CA TYR A 45 5.43 -4.14 -1.77
C TYR A 45 6.55 -5.11 -2.19
N CYS A 46 7.46 -5.44 -1.29
CA CYS A 46 8.48 -6.46 -1.54
C CYS A 46 8.83 -7.17 -0.23
N ASP A 47 8.90 -8.50 -0.24
CA ASP A 47 9.32 -9.32 0.90
C ASP A 47 8.70 -8.91 2.27
N ARG A 48 7.38 -8.67 2.29
CA ARG A 48 6.64 -8.27 3.51
C ARG A 48 7.09 -6.92 4.08
N GLU A 49 7.64 -6.07 3.25
CA GLU A 49 7.84 -4.64 3.51
C GLU A 49 7.03 -3.84 2.49
N ILE A 50 6.43 -2.75 2.96
CA ILE A 50 5.80 -1.74 2.13
C ILE A 50 6.68 -0.49 2.21
N VAL A 51 7.07 0.05 1.06
CA VAL A 51 7.76 1.33 0.97
C VAL A 51 6.79 2.35 0.39
N VAL A 52 6.63 3.48 1.07
CA VAL A 52 5.73 4.55 0.66
C VAL A 52 6.43 5.90 0.75
N ARG A 53 6.17 6.80 -0.20
CA ARG A 53 6.62 8.19 -0.11
C ARG A 53 5.47 9.11 0.26
N VAL A 54 5.67 9.91 1.30
CA VAL A 54 4.68 10.81 1.87
C VAL A 54 5.30 12.18 2.17
N ASP A 55 4.53 13.25 1.98
CA ASP A 55 4.82 14.55 2.58
C ASP A 55 4.45 14.59 4.08
N ASP A 56 4.70 15.72 4.76
CA ASP A 56 4.42 15.87 6.20
C ASP A 56 2.94 15.66 6.55
N ALA A 57 2.01 16.17 5.74
CA ALA A 57 0.57 16.02 6.01
C ALA A 57 0.11 14.59 5.73
N GLN A 58 0.63 13.97 4.67
CA GLN A 58 0.42 12.56 4.39
C GLN A 58 1.04 11.66 5.47
N ARG A 59 2.16 12.07 6.08
CA ARG A 59 2.78 11.34 7.18
C ARG A 59 1.88 11.27 8.41
N ASP A 60 1.26 12.37 8.80
CA ASP A 60 0.29 12.37 9.90
C ASP A 60 -0.88 11.41 9.64
N ARG A 61 -1.39 11.37 8.40
CA ARG A 61 -2.46 10.43 8.00
C ARG A 61 -1.97 8.98 7.99
N LEU A 62 -0.74 8.74 7.54
CA LEU A 62 -0.13 7.41 7.59
C LEU A 62 0.00 6.91 9.03
N ASP A 63 0.43 7.77 9.97
CA ASP A 63 0.52 7.41 11.38
C ASP A 63 -0.86 7.10 11.98
N ALA A 64 -1.91 7.82 11.58
CA ALA A 64 -3.30 7.49 11.95
C ALA A 64 -3.74 6.13 11.39
N LEU A 65 -3.49 5.87 10.11
CA LEU A 65 -3.80 4.59 9.46
C LEU A 65 -3.09 3.42 10.14
N LEU A 66 -1.82 3.57 10.50
CA LEU A 66 -1.05 2.54 11.21
C LEU A 66 -1.61 2.25 12.61
N ALA A 67 -2.26 3.22 13.26
CA ALA A 67 -2.94 3.00 14.53
C ALA A 67 -4.21 2.12 14.36
N GLU A 68 -4.88 2.21 13.21
CA GLU A 68 -6.03 1.37 12.86
C GLU A 68 -5.62 -0.05 12.44
N PHE A 69 -4.42 -0.19 11.86
CA PHE A 69 -3.86 -1.46 11.42
C PHE A 69 -2.61 -1.86 12.22
N PRO A 70 -2.74 -2.30 13.49
CA PRO A 70 -1.61 -2.48 14.42
C PRO A 70 -0.61 -3.58 14.05
N VAL A 71 -0.94 -4.42 13.05
CA VAL A 71 -0.02 -5.41 12.48
C VAL A 71 1.04 -4.76 11.60
N PHE A 72 0.75 -3.59 11.01
CA PHE A 72 1.69 -2.82 10.21
C PHE A 72 2.40 -1.80 11.10
N LYS A 73 3.72 -1.70 10.97
CA LYS A 73 4.54 -0.85 11.84
C LYS A 73 5.66 -0.22 11.05
N ILE A 74 5.98 1.04 11.36
CA ILE A 74 7.16 1.69 10.79
C ILE A 74 8.42 0.87 11.13
N ALA A 75 9.12 0.44 10.10
CA ALA A 75 10.36 -0.31 10.19
C ALA A 75 11.51 0.66 10.47
N GLN A 76 12.07 0.55 11.67
CA GLN A 76 13.28 1.25 12.09
C GLN A 76 14.45 0.27 12.16
N PRO A 77 15.69 0.65 11.78
CA PRO A 77 16.11 2.01 11.40
C PRO A 77 15.95 2.34 9.91
N ALA A 78 15.34 1.48 9.09
CA ALA A 78 15.24 1.64 7.63
C ALA A 78 14.64 3.01 7.25
N THR A 79 13.47 3.35 7.79
CA THR A 79 12.80 4.65 7.57
C THR A 79 13.69 5.85 7.92
N ARG A 80 14.44 5.80 9.04
CA ARG A 80 15.31 6.92 9.43
C ARG A 80 16.48 7.15 8.47
N LYS A 81 16.92 6.10 7.77
CA LYS A 81 18.05 6.14 6.83
C LYS A 81 17.61 6.35 5.38
N ALA A 82 16.31 6.28 5.12
CA ALA A 82 15.73 6.45 3.81
C ALA A 82 15.81 7.93 3.36
N PRO A 83 15.64 8.20 2.05
CA PRO A 83 15.44 9.56 1.56
C PRO A 83 14.30 10.29 2.27
N ASP A 84 14.28 11.62 2.19
CA ASP A 84 13.22 12.42 2.78
C ASP A 84 11.85 12.00 2.21
N GLY A 85 10.85 11.94 3.09
CA GLY A 85 9.49 11.46 2.80
C GLY A 85 9.33 9.95 2.62
N GLU A 86 10.40 9.15 2.57
CA GLU A 86 10.32 7.69 2.38
C GLU A 86 10.12 6.95 3.72
N VAL A 87 9.07 6.14 3.80
CA VAL A 87 8.69 5.37 4.98
C VAL A 87 8.64 3.89 4.65
N HIS A 88 9.35 3.10 5.45
CA HIS A 88 9.31 1.64 5.40
C HIS A 88 8.33 1.14 6.44
N VAL A 89 7.41 0.29 6.02
CA VAL A 89 6.38 -0.30 6.86
C VAL A 89 6.51 -1.82 6.80
N SER A 90 6.72 -2.44 7.97
CA SER A 90 6.66 -3.88 8.10
C SER A 90 5.24 -4.38 7.82
N ALA A 91 5.11 -5.28 6.87
CA ALA A 91 3.86 -5.86 6.40
C ALA A 91 3.83 -7.38 6.61
N ILE A 92 4.11 -7.81 7.85
CA ILE A 92 4.02 -9.22 8.26
C ILE A 92 2.55 -9.60 8.44
N ALA A 93 1.84 -9.65 7.32
CA ALA A 93 0.42 -9.96 7.23
C ALA A 93 0.14 -10.91 6.06
N ASP A 94 -1.03 -11.54 6.06
CA ASP A 94 -1.50 -12.29 4.90
C ASP A 94 -1.85 -11.34 3.73
N PRO A 95 -1.91 -11.84 2.48
CA PRO A 95 -2.15 -10.99 1.32
C PRO A 95 -3.46 -10.21 1.35
N LYS A 96 -4.50 -10.72 2.04
CA LYS A 96 -5.78 -10.00 2.13
C LYS A 96 -5.68 -8.81 3.06
N HIS A 97 -5.04 -8.97 4.22
CA HIS A 97 -4.76 -7.84 5.11
C HIS A 97 -3.85 -6.80 4.46
N ALA A 98 -2.82 -7.23 3.72
CA ALA A 98 -1.95 -6.30 3.00
C ALA A 98 -2.73 -5.54 1.91
N ALA A 99 -3.64 -6.21 1.20
CA ALA A 99 -4.49 -5.56 0.23
C ALA A 99 -5.47 -4.56 0.84
N ASP A 100 -6.06 -4.90 1.99
CA ASP A 100 -6.95 -4.01 2.73
C ASP A 100 -6.22 -2.74 3.17
N PHE A 101 -5.04 -2.91 3.78
CA PHE A 101 -4.18 -1.77 4.17
C PHE A 101 -3.79 -0.91 2.96
N LEU A 102 -3.39 -1.52 1.83
CA LEU A 102 -3.00 -0.78 0.63
C LEU A 102 -4.17 -0.03 -0.01
N ASP A 103 -5.37 -0.60 -0.04
CA ASP A 103 -6.57 0.10 -0.52
C ASP A 103 -6.89 1.31 0.36
N THR A 104 -6.94 1.12 1.68
CA THR A 104 -7.16 2.23 2.64
C THR A 104 -6.06 3.28 2.60
N LEU A 105 -4.80 2.89 2.35
CA LEU A 105 -3.69 3.83 2.16
C LEU A 105 -3.96 4.81 1.01
N PHE A 106 -4.48 4.33 -0.12
CA PHE A 106 -4.80 5.23 -1.24
C PHE A 106 -5.97 6.16 -0.90
N LEU A 107 -7.00 5.64 -0.25
CA LEU A 107 -8.18 6.42 0.11
C LEU A 107 -7.84 7.51 1.15
N ASP A 108 -7.22 7.12 2.26
CA ASP A 108 -7.13 7.98 3.44
C ASP A 108 -5.83 8.79 3.49
N VAL A 109 -4.70 8.22 3.05
CA VAL A 109 -3.41 8.92 3.10
C VAL A 109 -3.21 9.77 1.85
N PHE A 110 -3.52 9.19 0.69
CA PHE A 110 -3.36 9.86 -0.61
C PHE A 110 -4.62 10.57 -1.12
N ASP A 111 -5.68 10.64 -0.30
CA ASP A 111 -6.93 11.35 -0.57
C ASP A 111 -7.53 10.99 -1.95
N ARG A 112 -7.51 9.69 -2.27
CA ARG A 112 -8.02 9.20 -3.54
C ARG A 112 -9.51 8.91 -3.42
N PRO A 113 -10.29 9.24 -4.45
CA PRO A 113 -11.72 8.91 -4.43
C PRO A 113 -11.89 7.40 -4.45
N ASP A 114 -13.00 6.90 -3.90
CA ASP A 114 -13.32 5.47 -3.84
C ASP A 114 -13.42 4.79 -5.21
N ASP A 115 -13.43 5.56 -6.29
CA ASP A 115 -13.53 5.09 -7.67
C ASP A 115 -12.21 5.14 -8.44
N TYR A 116 -11.09 5.33 -7.76
CA TYR A 116 -9.77 5.44 -8.40
C TYR A 116 -9.40 4.20 -9.24
N ASP A 117 -8.71 4.46 -10.36
CA ASP A 117 -8.21 3.42 -11.25
C ASP A 117 -6.92 2.80 -10.70
N LEU A 118 -6.98 1.52 -10.35
CA LEU A 118 -5.85 0.76 -9.81
C LEU A 118 -4.91 0.27 -10.92
N ARG A 119 -3.62 0.52 -10.72
CA ARG A 119 -2.52 -0.01 -11.54
C ARG A 119 -1.58 -0.87 -10.69
N ILE A 120 -1.19 -2.03 -11.20
CA ILE A 120 -0.26 -2.96 -10.53
C ILE A 120 0.80 -3.40 -11.54
N GLU A 121 2.07 -3.29 -11.18
CA GLU A 121 3.21 -3.80 -11.95
C GLU A 121 4.07 -4.69 -11.05
N GLY A 122 4.52 -5.86 -11.49
CA GLY A 122 5.32 -6.79 -10.65
C GLY A 122 5.72 -8.07 -11.34
#